data_AF-A0A3R9G4K5-F1
#
_entry.id   AF-A0A3R9G4K5-F1
#
_cell.length_a   1.000
_cell.length_b   1.000
_cell.length_c   1.000
_cell.angle_alpha   90.00
_cell.angle_beta   90.00
_cell.angle_gamma   90.00
#
_symmetry.space_group_name_H-M   'P 1'
#
loop_
_entity.id
_entity.type
_entity.pdbx_description
1 polymer ?
#
loop_
_entity_poly.entity_id
_entity_poly.type
_entity_poly.pdbx_seq_one_letter_code
_entity_poly.pdbx_strand_id
1 'polypeptide(L)'
;MNIQYLQYVREQLMVATADLSGATKGQLMAWLENAQFDTGTFKRKKPRVMDSVTGKMITLDNPPILGKQSRAKGSHIPLVQPVEYSTASWRRAVLSLEEHQKAWLLWNYSESVQWDHQVVITQWAWGEFRAQMVTKKVAGKTMDRLKALIWLAAQDVKAELAGRDTYQKQELAELCGVKPDNWSHNYADYWNAMCAIFERLDSDALLRAVRTRSQQKSAFSQQSIAKVN
;
A
#
# COMPACT_ATOMS: atom_id res chain seq x y z
N MET A 1 12.48 3.96 22.48
CA MET A 1 11.81 4.16 21.17
C MET A 1 10.40 4.65 21.44
N ASN A 2 9.92 5.69 20.76
CA ASN A 2 8.56 6.20 21.02
C ASN A 2 7.53 5.29 20.31
N ILE A 3 6.87 4.42 21.07
CA ILE A 3 5.87 3.45 20.55
C ILE A 3 4.74 4.18 19.81
N GLN A 4 4.30 5.33 20.33
CA GLN A 4 3.27 6.16 19.70
C GLN A 4 3.70 6.67 18.32
N TYR A 5 4.98 7.00 18.16
CA TYR A 5 5.51 7.46 16.88
C TYR A 5 5.52 6.33 15.84
N LEU A 6 5.92 5.11 16.22
CA LEU A 6 5.87 3.97 15.30
C LEU A 6 4.44 3.63 14.91
N GLN A 7 3.51 3.70 15.85
CA GLN A 7 2.09 3.49 15.56
C GLN A 7 1.56 4.49 14.54
N TYR A 8 1.90 5.77 14.70
CA TYR A 8 1.59 6.79 13.70
C TYR A 8 2.17 6.44 12.31
N VAL A 9 3.41 5.96 12.24
CA VAL A 9 4.01 5.55 10.96
C VAL A 9 3.26 4.37 10.34
N ARG A 10 2.87 3.36 11.14
CA ARG A 10 2.07 2.22 10.66
C ARG A 10 0.74 2.67 10.07
N GLU A 11 0.02 3.57 10.76
CA GLU A 11 -1.22 4.17 10.25
C GLU A 11 -1.01 4.91 8.93
N GLN A 12 0.06 5.69 8.83
CA GLN A 12 0.41 6.38 7.58
C GLN A 12 0.70 5.39 6.44
N LEU A 13 1.37 4.26 6.72
CA LEU A 13 1.63 3.22 5.74
C LEU A 13 0.33 2.55 5.29
N MET A 14 -0.54 2.14 6.23
CA MET A 14 -1.84 1.54 5.90
C MET A 14 -2.66 2.44 4.97
N VAL A 15 -2.76 3.74 5.29
CA VAL A 15 -3.47 4.70 4.43
C VAL A 15 -2.75 4.88 3.08
N ALA A 16 -1.42 4.90 3.07
CA ALA A 16 -0.66 5.05 1.84
C ALA A 16 -0.86 3.87 0.90
N THR A 17 -0.94 2.65 1.41
CA THR A 17 -1.03 1.43 0.61
C THR A 17 -2.43 0.89 0.42
N ALA A 18 -3.44 1.50 1.05
CA ALA A 18 -4.84 1.13 0.85
C ALA A 18 -5.26 1.25 -0.62
N ASP A 19 -6.05 0.27 -1.08
CA ASP A 19 -6.67 0.33 -2.40
C ASP A 19 -7.90 1.25 -2.36
N LEU A 20 -7.78 2.42 -3.02
CA LEU A 20 -8.85 3.41 -3.13
C LEU A 20 -9.51 3.41 -4.52
N SER A 21 -9.23 2.40 -5.36
CA SER A 21 -9.66 2.36 -6.76
C SER A 21 -11.17 2.15 -6.97
N GLY A 22 -11.95 1.89 -5.92
CA GLY A 22 -13.40 1.65 -6.00
C GLY A 22 -14.31 2.89 -6.03
N ALA A 23 -13.77 4.10 -5.88
CA ALA A 23 -14.60 5.31 -5.77
C ALA A 23 -15.23 5.77 -7.11
N THR A 24 -14.72 5.30 -8.25
CA THR A 24 -15.25 5.67 -9.58
C THR A 24 -15.37 4.44 -10.46
N LYS A 25 -16.39 4.37 -11.32
CA LYS A 25 -16.62 3.24 -12.25
C LYS A 25 -15.53 3.06 -13.32
N GLY A 26 -14.43 3.81 -13.26
CA GLY A 26 -13.40 3.88 -14.30
C GLY A 26 -13.84 4.68 -15.52
N GLN A 27 -12.86 5.18 -16.28
CA GLN A 27 -13.12 6.03 -17.45
C GLN A 27 -13.90 5.31 -18.56
N LEU A 28 -13.62 4.02 -18.76
CA LEU A 28 -14.25 3.19 -19.80
C LEU A 28 -15.74 2.95 -19.54
N MET A 29 -16.11 2.63 -18.30
CA MET A 29 -17.52 2.41 -17.94
C MET A 29 -18.31 3.73 -17.97
N ALA A 30 -17.69 4.83 -17.54
CA ALA A 30 -18.29 6.16 -17.63
C ALA A 30 -18.52 6.60 -19.09
N TRP A 31 -17.65 6.19 -20.03
CA TRP A 31 -17.86 6.39 -21.46
C TRP A 31 -19.01 5.54 -22.01
N LEU A 32 -19.12 4.28 -21.61
CA LEU A 32 -20.22 3.42 -22.02
C LEU A 32 -21.59 3.99 -21.59
N GLU A 33 -21.68 4.53 -20.36
CA GLU A 33 -22.92 5.08 -19.80
C GLU A 33 -23.30 6.46 -20.38
N ASN A 34 -22.33 7.28 -20.79
CA ASN A 34 -22.56 8.65 -21.27
C ASN A 34 -22.37 8.84 -22.78
N ALA A 35 -21.98 7.81 -23.52
CA ALA A 35 -21.93 7.87 -24.97
C ALA A 35 -23.35 8.05 -25.51
N GLN A 36 -23.68 9.26 -25.92
CA GLN A 36 -24.87 9.54 -26.70
C GLN A 36 -24.64 8.86 -28.08
N PHE A 37 -25.12 7.62 -28.20
CA PHE A 37 -24.82 6.73 -29.32
C PHE A 37 -25.39 7.21 -30.65
N ASP A 38 -26.34 8.16 -30.64
CA ASP A 38 -26.96 8.68 -31.86
C ASP A 38 -27.29 10.17 -31.75
N THR A 39 -26.70 10.96 -32.66
CA THR A 39 -27.02 12.39 -32.85
C THR A 39 -27.94 12.62 -34.05
N GLY A 40 -28.40 11.55 -34.71
CA GLY A 40 -29.19 11.59 -35.93
C GLY A 40 -30.66 11.95 -35.75
N THR A 41 -31.26 11.63 -34.60
CA THR A 41 -32.71 11.76 -34.37
C THR A 41 -33.17 13.21 -34.25
N PHE A 42 -32.36 14.09 -33.68
CA PHE A 42 -32.66 15.52 -33.52
C PHE A 42 -31.57 16.40 -34.14
N LYS A 43 -31.50 16.43 -35.48
CA LYS A 43 -30.65 17.39 -36.19
C LYS A 43 -31.05 18.81 -35.77
N ARG A 44 -30.10 19.59 -35.25
CA ARG A 44 -30.31 21.03 -34.94
C ARG A 44 -30.74 21.76 -36.23
N LYS A 45 -32.01 22.15 -36.33
CA LYS A 45 -32.50 23.00 -37.42
C LYS A 45 -32.13 24.46 -37.10
N LYS A 46 -31.38 25.11 -37.99
CA LYS A 46 -31.07 26.54 -37.86
C LYS A 46 -32.30 27.37 -38.22
N PRO A 47 -32.75 28.34 -37.40
CA PRO A 47 -33.85 29.22 -37.74
C PRO A 47 -33.48 30.08 -38.95
N ARG A 48 -34.38 30.19 -39.92
CA ARG A 48 -34.25 31.08 -41.09
C ARG A 48 -35.25 32.21 -40.95
N VAL A 49 -34.78 33.44 -41.10
CA VAL A 49 -35.59 34.66 -40.99
C VAL A 49 -35.52 35.38 -42.32
N MET A 50 -36.64 35.97 -42.74
CA MET A 50 -36.68 36.79 -43.94
C MET A 50 -36.10 38.17 -43.62
N ASP A 51 -35.08 38.57 -44.36
CA ASP A 51 -34.52 39.90 -44.26
C ASP A 51 -35.49 40.92 -44.87
N SER A 52 -35.96 41.87 -44.06
CA SER A 52 -36.96 42.86 -44.46
C SER A 52 -36.45 43.85 -45.51
N VAL A 53 -35.13 44.00 -45.67
CA VAL A 53 -34.51 44.92 -46.62
C VAL A 53 -34.18 44.23 -47.93
N THR A 54 -33.66 43.00 -47.88
CA THR A 54 -33.17 42.27 -49.06
C THR A 54 -34.19 41.26 -49.61
N GLY A 55 -35.23 40.94 -48.85
CA GLY A 55 -36.28 39.97 -49.23
C GLY A 55 -35.80 38.50 -49.30
N LYS A 56 -34.57 38.21 -48.89
CA LYS A 56 -33.96 36.87 -48.95
C LYS A 56 -34.08 36.16 -47.60
N MET A 57 -34.22 34.82 -47.65
CA MET A 57 -34.25 33.98 -46.46
C MET A 57 -32.83 33.69 -45.97
N ILE A 58 -32.42 34.40 -44.91
CA ILE A 58 -31.07 34.30 -44.33
C ILE A 58 -31.12 33.35 -43.13
N THR A 59 -30.06 32.58 -42.94
CA THR A 59 -29.88 31.78 -41.72
C THR A 59 -29.23 32.66 -40.68
N LEU A 60 -29.90 32.90 -39.56
CA LEU A 60 -29.33 33.72 -38.49
C LEU A 60 -28.20 32.92 -37.82
N ASP A 61 -27.01 33.52 -37.71
CA ASP A 61 -25.97 32.95 -36.85
C ASP A 61 -26.42 33.09 -35.39
N ASN A 62 -26.20 32.03 -34.61
CA ASN A 62 -26.61 32.05 -33.21
C ASN A 62 -25.86 33.18 -32.47
N PRO A 63 -26.54 33.94 -31.60
CA PRO A 63 -25.83 34.85 -30.69
C PRO A 63 -24.80 34.04 -29.86
N PRO A 64 -23.76 34.68 -29.31
CA PRO A 64 -22.78 34.02 -28.46
C PRO A 64 -23.48 33.16 -27.41
N ILE A 65 -23.31 31.84 -27.51
CA ILE A 65 -23.96 30.91 -26.60
C ILE A 65 -23.23 31.03 -25.26
N LEU A 66 -23.94 31.39 -24.19
CA LEU A 66 -23.40 31.31 -22.84
C LEU A 66 -23.03 29.85 -22.55
N GLY A 67 -21.74 29.55 -22.65
CA GLY A 67 -21.18 28.23 -22.38
C GLY A 67 -21.35 27.91 -20.91
N LYS A 68 -22.37 27.11 -20.57
CA LYS A 68 -22.46 26.52 -19.23
C LYS A 68 -21.41 25.43 -19.14
N GLN A 69 -20.58 25.46 -18.09
CA GLN A 69 -19.60 24.41 -17.85
C GLN A 69 -20.32 23.05 -17.94
N SER A 70 -19.83 22.13 -18.78
CA SER A 70 -20.43 20.81 -19.00
C SER A 70 -20.37 19.88 -17.78
N ARG A 71 -19.85 20.38 -16.66
CA ARG A 71 -19.72 19.63 -15.41
C ARG A 71 -20.97 19.83 -14.57
N ALA A 72 -21.70 18.75 -14.33
CA ALA A 72 -22.92 18.76 -13.53
C ALA A 72 -22.74 19.26 -12.07
N LYS A 73 -21.50 19.30 -11.54
CA LYS A 73 -21.19 19.67 -10.15
C LYS A 73 -20.08 20.72 -9.95
N GLY A 74 -19.63 21.41 -11.00
CA GLY A 74 -18.64 22.49 -10.89
C GLY A 74 -17.19 22.09 -10.55
N SER A 75 -16.96 20.91 -9.96
CA SER A 75 -15.61 20.35 -9.71
C SER A 75 -15.22 19.30 -10.74
N HIS A 76 -13.91 19.08 -10.93
CA HIS A 76 -13.38 17.98 -11.75
C HIS A 76 -13.25 16.73 -10.89
N ILE A 77 -13.37 15.55 -11.51
CA ILE A 77 -12.93 14.29 -10.89
C ILE A 77 -11.39 14.31 -10.94
N PRO A 78 -10.69 14.27 -9.79
CA PRO A 78 -9.25 14.27 -9.78
C PRO A 78 -8.73 12.93 -10.32
N LEU A 79 -7.71 12.97 -11.19
CA LEU A 79 -7.08 11.77 -11.75
C LEU A 79 -6.32 10.97 -10.68
N VAL A 80 -5.82 11.65 -9.65
CA VAL A 80 -5.16 11.06 -8.48
C VAL A 80 -5.89 11.60 -7.26
N GLN A 81 -6.35 10.71 -6.37
CA GLN A 81 -7.07 11.17 -5.18
C GLN A 81 -6.14 11.99 -4.28
N PRO A 82 -6.64 13.02 -3.57
CA PRO A 82 -5.81 13.82 -2.67
C PRO A 82 -5.07 12.99 -1.61
N VAL A 83 -5.72 11.93 -1.11
CA VAL A 83 -5.11 10.98 -0.16
C VAL A 83 -3.94 10.24 -0.79
N GLU A 84 -4.10 9.71 -1.99
CA GLU A 84 -3.02 9.03 -2.71
C GLU A 84 -1.86 9.96 -3.02
N TYR A 85 -2.14 11.20 -3.42
CA TYR A 85 -1.12 12.20 -3.70
C TYR A 85 -0.33 12.59 -2.44
N SER A 86 -1.02 12.89 -1.34
CA SER A 86 -0.39 13.28 -0.07
C SER A 86 0.45 12.15 0.54
N THR A 87 0.00 10.90 0.38
CA THR A 87 0.69 9.71 0.91
C THR A 87 1.69 9.09 -0.06
N ALA A 88 1.76 9.52 -1.32
CA ALA A 88 2.70 8.99 -2.32
C ALA A 88 4.17 9.03 -1.87
N SER A 89 4.55 9.97 -1.01
CA SER A 89 5.89 10.03 -0.40
C SER A 89 6.21 8.79 0.46
N TRP A 90 5.23 8.21 1.13
CA TRP A 90 5.39 6.99 1.92
C TRP A 90 5.59 5.76 1.03
N ARG A 91 4.76 5.61 -0.02
CA ARG A 91 4.91 4.49 -0.97
C ARG A 91 6.30 4.48 -1.60
N ARG A 92 6.78 5.64 -2.07
CA ARG A 92 8.12 5.76 -2.65
C ARG A 92 9.22 5.38 -1.66
N ALA A 93 9.09 5.80 -0.41
CA ALA A 93 10.05 5.46 0.62
C ALA A 93 10.10 3.95 0.90
N VAL A 94 8.94 3.30 1.07
CA VAL A 94 8.84 1.84 1.31
C VAL A 94 9.39 1.04 0.14
N LEU A 95 9.02 1.40 -1.09
CA LEU A 95 9.47 0.71 -2.30
C LEU A 95 10.98 0.86 -2.56
N SER A 96 11.64 1.83 -1.91
CA SER A 96 13.09 2.04 -2.01
C SER A 96 13.90 1.32 -0.93
N LEU A 97 13.24 0.61 0.00
CA LEU A 97 13.92 -0.15 1.05
C LEU A 97 14.50 -1.47 0.53
N GLU A 98 15.39 -2.05 1.33
CA GLU A 98 15.88 -3.41 1.12
C GLU A 98 14.72 -4.42 1.08
N GLU A 99 14.90 -5.50 0.32
CA GLU A 99 13.82 -6.41 -0.06
C GLU A 99 13.07 -6.98 1.16
N HIS A 100 13.78 -7.40 2.20
CA HIS A 100 13.18 -7.96 3.42
C HIS A 100 12.39 -6.91 4.22
N GLN A 101 12.86 -5.67 4.28
CA GLN A 101 12.15 -4.57 4.97
C GLN A 101 10.89 -4.17 4.20
N LYS A 102 11.02 -3.99 2.88
CA LYS A 102 9.90 -3.70 1.99
C LYS A 102 8.83 -4.80 2.06
N ALA A 103 9.24 -6.06 1.95
CA ALA A 103 8.34 -7.21 2.03
C ALA A 103 7.61 -7.25 3.39
N TRP A 104 8.33 -7.02 4.50
CA TRP A 104 7.72 -6.99 5.83
C TRP A 104 6.64 -5.91 5.96
N LEU A 105 6.96 -4.67 5.54
CA LEU A 105 6.01 -3.55 5.64
C LEU A 105 4.79 -3.75 4.74
N LEU A 106 4.97 -4.24 3.51
CA LEU A 106 3.85 -4.52 2.61
C LEU A 106 2.98 -5.67 3.14
N TRP A 107 3.60 -6.76 3.61
CA TRP A 107 2.84 -7.87 4.15
C TRP A 107 2.06 -7.51 5.41
N ASN A 108 2.57 -6.63 6.28
CA ASN A 108 1.88 -6.22 7.49
C ASN A 108 0.83 -5.12 7.26
N TYR A 109 1.12 -4.14 6.39
CA TYR A 109 0.34 -2.90 6.32
C TYR A 109 -0.35 -2.63 4.97
N SER A 110 -0.08 -3.41 3.92
CA SER A 110 -0.66 -3.19 2.58
C SER A 110 -1.74 -4.19 2.15
N GLU A 111 -2.36 -4.89 3.12
CA GLU A 111 -3.32 -6.00 2.88
C GLU A 111 -2.82 -7.07 1.89
N SER A 112 -1.50 -7.08 1.61
CA SER A 112 -0.91 -7.96 0.60
C SER A 112 -0.84 -9.37 1.14
N VAL A 113 -1.52 -10.28 0.45
CA VAL A 113 -1.50 -11.73 0.73
C VAL A 113 -0.45 -12.47 -0.10
N GLN A 114 0.46 -11.75 -0.74
CA GLN A 114 1.49 -12.35 -1.59
C GLN A 114 2.39 -13.29 -0.78
N TRP A 115 2.51 -14.52 -1.28
CA TRP A 115 3.35 -15.55 -0.68
C TRP A 115 4.85 -15.17 -0.72
N ASP A 116 5.29 -14.51 -1.79
CA ASP A 116 6.69 -14.15 -2.00
C ASP A 116 7.25 -13.26 -0.88
N HIS A 117 6.44 -12.35 -0.33
CA HIS A 117 6.86 -11.56 0.83
C HIS A 117 7.21 -12.45 2.01
N GLN A 118 6.36 -13.45 2.32
CA GLN A 118 6.59 -14.36 3.43
C GLN A 118 7.87 -15.16 3.25
N VAL A 119 8.15 -15.63 2.03
CA VAL A 119 9.39 -16.34 1.69
C VAL A 119 10.62 -15.46 1.94
N VAL A 120 10.63 -14.24 1.41
CA VAL A 120 11.76 -13.32 1.56
C VAL A 120 12.04 -13.01 3.03
N ILE A 121 11.00 -12.67 3.80
CA ILE A 121 11.14 -12.27 5.20
C ILE A 121 11.65 -13.44 6.05
N THR A 122 11.06 -14.63 5.87
CA THR A 122 11.43 -15.81 6.67
C THR A 122 12.82 -16.34 6.31
N GLN A 123 13.24 -16.26 5.04
CA GLN A 123 14.61 -16.60 4.65
C GLN A 123 15.64 -15.66 5.30
N TRP A 124 15.36 -14.35 5.29
CA TRP A 124 16.22 -13.36 5.96
C TRP A 124 16.26 -13.60 7.48
N ALA A 125 15.10 -13.74 8.12
CA ALA A 125 14.99 -13.95 9.55
C ALA A 125 15.65 -15.26 10.00
N TRP A 126 15.55 -16.31 9.18
CA TRP A 126 16.27 -17.56 9.42
C TRP A 126 17.79 -17.37 9.37
N GLY A 127 18.30 -16.55 8.44
CA GLY A 127 19.70 -16.16 8.37
C GLY A 127 20.17 -15.47 9.65
N GLU A 128 19.44 -14.46 10.10
CA GLU A 128 19.69 -13.74 11.36
C GLU A 128 19.67 -14.67 12.58
N PHE A 129 18.67 -15.55 12.65
CA PHE A 129 18.52 -16.52 13.74
C PHE A 129 19.70 -17.50 13.77
N ARG A 130 20.10 -18.05 12.61
CA ARG A 130 21.27 -18.93 12.54
C ARG A 130 22.56 -18.22 12.95
N ALA A 131 22.72 -16.93 12.61
CA ALA A 131 23.88 -16.15 13.03
C ALA A 131 23.96 -16.01 14.56
N GLN A 132 22.82 -15.90 15.25
CA GLN A 132 22.77 -15.89 16.72
C GLN A 132 23.08 -17.26 17.33
N MET A 133 22.86 -18.36 16.60
CA MET A 133 23.03 -19.73 17.08
C MET A 133 24.41 -20.35 16.80
N VAL A 134 25.37 -19.63 16.19
CA VAL A 134 26.65 -20.19 15.70
C VAL A 134 27.43 -20.99 16.77
N THR A 135 27.27 -20.69 18.06
CA THR A 135 27.95 -21.38 19.16
C THR A 135 27.22 -22.64 19.67
N LYS A 136 25.96 -22.87 19.30
CA LYS A 136 25.13 -23.96 19.83
C LYS A 136 24.98 -25.11 18.82
N LYS A 137 25.45 -26.31 19.19
CA LYS A 137 25.14 -27.54 18.44
C LYS A 137 23.68 -27.93 18.70
N VAL A 138 22.88 -27.97 17.65
CA VAL A 138 21.46 -28.33 17.70
C VAL A 138 21.24 -29.64 16.94
N ALA A 139 20.48 -30.57 17.51
CA ALA A 139 20.14 -31.83 16.87
C ALA A 139 19.30 -31.61 15.60
N GLY A 140 19.48 -32.44 14.57
CA GLY A 140 18.80 -32.28 13.27
C GLY A 140 17.28 -32.22 13.36
N LYS A 141 16.67 -33.10 14.17
CA LYS A 141 15.22 -33.09 14.41
C LYS A 141 14.72 -31.78 15.03
N THR A 142 15.50 -31.18 15.93
CA THR A 142 15.18 -29.87 16.51
C THR A 142 15.34 -28.78 15.47
N MET A 143 16.39 -28.84 14.65
CA MET A 143 16.63 -27.89 13.57
C MET A 143 15.47 -27.85 12.57
N ASP A 144 14.93 -29.00 12.18
CA ASP A 144 13.81 -29.06 11.23
C ASP A 144 12.52 -28.48 11.83
N ARG A 145 12.29 -28.66 13.13
CA ARG A 145 11.20 -27.97 13.84
C ARG A 145 11.41 -26.46 13.89
N LEU A 146 12.63 -26.01 14.15
CA LEU A 146 12.97 -24.57 14.18
C LEU A 146 12.75 -23.90 12.81
N LYS A 147 13.04 -24.60 11.71
CA LYS A 147 12.72 -24.11 10.35
C LYS A 147 11.23 -23.92 10.12
N ALA A 148 10.36 -24.73 10.75
CA ALA A 148 8.91 -24.52 10.68
C ALA A 148 8.48 -23.37 11.61
N LEU A 149 9.05 -23.32 12.80
CA LEU A 149 8.75 -22.30 13.81
C LEU A 149 9.03 -20.87 13.34
N ILE A 150 10.07 -20.64 12.53
CA ILE A 150 10.36 -19.28 12.02
C ILE A 150 9.21 -18.70 11.20
N TRP A 151 8.43 -19.55 10.50
CA TRP A 151 7.25 -19.12 9.76
C TRP A 151 6.10 -18.76 10.70
N LEU A 152 5.89 -19.57 11.73
CA LEU A 152 4.87 -19.31 12.74
C LEU A 152 5.19 -18.03 13.52
N ALA A 153 6.45 -17.79 13.87
CA ALA A 153 6.88 -16.57 14.55
C ALA A 153 6.60 -15.31 13.71
N ALA A 154 6.80 -15.37 12.38
CA ALA A 154 6.44 -14.25 11.50
C ALA A 154 4.93 -13.94 11.54
N GLN A 155 4.10 -14.99 11.54
CA GLN A 155 2.64 -14.87 11.60
C GLN A 155 2.18 -14.35 12.97
N ASP A 156 2.80 -14.83 14.04
CA ASP A 156 2.49 -14.45 15.41
C ASP A 156 2.78 -12.96 15.67
N VAL A 157 3.98 -12.50 15.31
CA VAL A 157 4.35 -11.09 15.46
C VAL A 157 3.45 -10.20 14.59
N LYS A 158 3.07 -10.64 13.39
CA LYS A 158 2.08 -9.91 12.58
C LYS A 158 0.72 -9.81 13.25
N ALA A 159 0.25 -10.90 13.88
CA ALA A 159 -1.01 -10.92 14.62
C ALA A 159 -0.96 -9.96 15.82
N GLU A 160 0.13 -10.01 16.58
CA GLU A 160 0.38 -9.12 17.73
C GLU A 160 0.39 -7.65 17.31
N LEU A 161 1.12 -7.30 16.25
CA LEU A 161 1.18 -5.93 15.72
C LEU A 161 -0.18 -5.43 15.22
N ALA A 162 -1.05 -6.35 14.77
CA ALA A 162 -2.42 -6.05 14.37
C ALA A 162 -3.42 -6.04 15.55
N GLY A 163 -2.96 -6.30 16.77
CA GLY A 163 -3.82 -6.40 17.97
C GLY A 163 -4.76 -7.60 17.94
N ARG A 164 -4.37 -8.69 17.26
CA ARG A 164 -5.10 -9.96 17.19
C ARG A 164 -4.53 -10.96 18.20
N ASP A 165 -5.26 -12.05 18.41
CA ASP A 165 -4.81 -13.14 19.26
C ASP A 165 -3.55 -13.81 18.70
N THR A 166 -2.59 -14.06 19.59
CA THR A 166 -1.32 -14.74 19.33
C THR A 166 -1.39 -16.19 19.78
N TYR A 167 -0.47 -17.01 19.29
CA TYR A 167 -0.41 -18.43 19.61
C TYR A 167 -0.13 -18.65 21.10
N GLN A 168 -0.92 -19.54 21.69
CA GLN A 168 -0.64 -19.99 23.05
C GLN A 168 0.50 -21.00 23.06
N LYS A 169 1.26 -21.04 24.17
CA LYS A 169 2.37 -22.00 24.35
C LYS A 169 1.95 -23.46 24.15
N GLN A 170 0.72 -23.80 24.54
CA GLN A 170 0.16 -25.16 24.36
C GLN A 170 -0.05 -25.46 22.87
N GLU A 171 -0.63 -24.54 22.12
CA GLU A 171 -0.85 -24.66 20.68
C GLU A 171 0.48 -24.80 19.92
N LEU A 172 1.49 -24.00 20.29
CA LEU A 172 2.82 -24.08 19.67
C LEU A 172 3.51 -25.43 19.95
N ALA A 173 3.34 -25.97 21.16
CA ALA A 173 3.85 -27.28 21.52
C ALA A 173 3.20 -28.38 20.66
N GLU A 174 1.88 -28.31 20.48
CA GLU A 174 1.11 -29.22 19.62
C GLU A 174 1.53 -29.12 18.16
N LEU A 175 1.63 -27.91 17.61
CA LEU A 175 2.09 -27.65 16.23
C LEU A 175 3.52 -28.17 15.99
N CYS A 176 4.38 -28.16 17.01
CA CYS A 176 5.73 -28.72 16.93
C CYS A 176 5.80 -30.23 17.21
N GLY A 177 4.69 -30.85 17.59
CA GLY A 177 4.62 -32.25 18.01
C GLY A 177 5.52 -32.53 19.22
N VAL A 178 5.53 -31.63 20.21
CA VAL A 178 6.26 -31.76 21.47
C VAL A 178 5.33 -31.64 22.66
N LYS A 179 5.69 -32.27 23.78
CA LYS A 179 4.95 -32.09 25.03
C LYS A 179 5.07 -30.64 25.52
N PRO A 180 4.05 -30.07 26.19
CA PRO A 180 4.10 -28.70 26.73
C PRO A 180 5.28 -28.43 27.68
N ASP A 181 5.68 -29.46 28.45
CA ASP A 181 6.84 -29.41 29.32
C ASP A 181 8.15 -29.22 28.52
N ASN A 182 8.34 -30.04 27.48
CA ASN A 182 9.48 -29.95 26.57
C ASN A 182 9.53 -28.62 25.82
N TRP A 183 8.37 -28.05 25.47
CA TRP A 183 8.29 -26.72 24.87
C TRP A 183 8.91 -25.66 25.78
N SER A 184 8.45 -25.62 27.04
CA SER A 184 8.86 -24.61 28.01
C SER A 184 10.37 -24.69 28.32
N HIS A 185 10.93 -25.90 28.36
CA HIS A 185 12.35 -26.09 28.66
C HIS A 185 13.29 -25.93 27.47
N ASN A 186 12.87 -26.30 26.25
CA ASN A 186 13.80 -26.42 25.12
C ASN A 186 13.48 -25.54 23.91
N TYR A 187 12.24 -25.05 23.76
CA TYR A 187 11.80 -24.30 22.57
C TYR A 187 11.42 -22.85 22.86
N ALA A 188 11.00 -22.53 24.09
CA ALA A 188 10.57 -21.19 24.46
C ALA A 188 11.63 -20.12 24.18
N ASP A 189 12.91 -20.39 24.50
CA ASP A 189 14.00 -19.44 24.23
C ASP A 189 14.22 -19.22 22.73
N TYR A 190 14.13 -20.28 21.92
CA TYR A 190 14.24 -20.15 20.47
C TYR A 190 13.07 -19.36 19.89
N TRP A 191 11.85 -19.63 20.37
CA TRP A 191 10.65 -18.91 19.97
C TRP A 191 10.78 -17.41 20.25
N ASN A 192 11.12 -17.05 21.49
CA ASN A 192 11.30 -15.65 21.88
C ASN A 192 12.40 -14.96 21.05
N ALA A 193 13.50 -15.65 20.74
CA ALA A 193 14.56 -15.13 19.88
C ALA A 193 14.07 -14.89 18.44
N MET A 194 13.24 -15.79 17.90
CA MET A 194 12.64 -15.63 16.57
C MET A 194 11.66 -14.45 16.54
N CYS A 195 10.75 -14.34 17.52
CA CYS A 195 9.82 -13.20 17.60
C CYS A 195 10.58 -11.88 17.72
N ALA A 196 11.61 -11.81 18.56
CA ALA A 196 12.44 -10.62 18.72
C ALA A 196 13.13 -10.18 17.41
N ILE A 197 13.49 -11.12 16.52
CA ILE A 197 14.03 -10.78 15.20
C ILE A 197 13.00 -10.04 14.35
N PHE A 198 11.74 -10.49 14.35
CA PHE A 198 10.66 -9.84 13.59
C PHE A 198 10.21 -8.52 14.22
N GLU A 199 10.13 -8.42 15.55
CA GLU A 199 9.85 -7.14 16.25
C GLU A 199 10.92 -6.08 15.95
N ARG A 200 12.20 -6.50 15.92
CA ARG A 200 13.31 -5.65 15.54
C ARG A 200 13.22 -5.26 14.06
N LEU A 201 12.92 -6.22 13.18
CA LEU A 201 12.72 -5.96 11.75
C LEU A 201 11.63 -4.92 11.53
N ASP A 202 10.51 -5.01 12.23
CA ASP A 202 9.41 -4.06 12.13
C ASP A 202 9.86 -2.64 12.51
N SER A 203 10.40 -2.51 13.71
CA SER A 203 10.85 -1.24 14.27
C SER A 203 11.90 -0.58 13.38
N ASP A 204 12.87 -1.37 12.93
CA ASP A 204 13.91 -0.91 12.04
C ASP A 204 13.33 -0.49 10.68
N ALA A 205 12.55 -1.35 10.02
CA ALA A 205 11.98 -1.05 8.71
C ALA A 205 11.15 0.24 8.72
N LEU A 206 10.36 0.47 9.77
CA LEU A 206 9.60 1.71 9.95
C LEU A 206 10.52 2.94 10.09
N LEU A 207 11.58 2.84 10.89
CA LEU A 207 12.56 3.92 11.04
C LEU A 207 13.34 4.19 9.75
N ARG A 208 13.73 3.15 9.01
CA ARG A 208 14.36 3.28 7.68
C ARG A 208 13.38 3.96 6.72
N ALA A 209 12.11 3.57 6.67
CA ALA A 209 11.10 4.19 5.82
C ALA A 209 10.95 5.70 6.10
N VAL A 210 10.91 6.09 7.38
CA VAL A 210 10.85 7.50 7.81
C VAL A 210 12.08 8.28 7.33
N ARG A 211 13.28 7.73 7.55
CA ARG A 211 14.54 8.38 7.14
C ARG A 211 14.61 8.54 5.63
N THR A 212 14.33 7.48 4.88
CA THR A 212 14.30 7.50 3.41
C THR A 212 13.28 8.52 2.89
N ARG A 213 12.08 8.57 3.48
CA ARG A 213 11.07 9.57 3.13
C ARG A 213 11.56 11.00 3.36
N SER A 214 12.23 11.26 4.49
CA SER A 214 12.78 12.57 4.82
C SER A 214 13.85 13.00 3.82
N GLN A 215 14.79 12.11 3.49
CA GLN A 215 15.83 12.35 2.49
C GLN A 215 15.26 12.57 1.09
N GLN A 216 14.28 11.78 0.68
CA GLN A 216 13.60 11.97 -0.60
C GLN A 216 12.91 13.34 -0.64
N LYS A 217 12.20 13.73 0.41
CA LYS A 217 11.54 15.04 0.48
C LYS A 217 12.53 16.20 0.38
N SER A 218 13.66 16.14 1.09
CA SER A 218 14.67 17.20 1.01
C SER A 218 15.30 17.29 -0.38
N ALA A 219 15.62 16.15 -1.00
CA ALA A 219 16.17 16.10 -2.36
C ALA A 219 15.19 16.67 -3.39
N PHE A 220 13.91 16.29 -3.34
CA PHE A 220 12.89 16.76 -4.28
C PHE A 220 12.36 18.17 -4.01
N SER A 221 12.63 18.73 -2.83
CA SER A 221 12.28 20.13 -2.52
C SER A 221 13.27 21.15 -3.08
N GLN A 222 14.44 20.72 -3.55
CA GLN A 222 15.38 21.62 -4.21
C GLN A 222 14.81 22.01 -5.59
N GLN A 223 14.28 23.23 -5.68
CA GLN A 223 13.91 23.83 -6.96
C GLN A 223 15.17 24.02 -7.79
N SER A 224 15.46 23.08 -8.69
CA SER A 224 16.25 23.40 -9.88
C SER A 224 15.38 24.29 -10.75
N ILE A 225 15.42 25.61 -10.49
CA ILE A 225 14.96 26.60 -11.46
C ILE A 225 15.84 26.36 -12.69
N ALA A 226 15.26 25.73 -13.72
CA ALA A 226 15.92 25.64 -15.00
C ALA A 226 16.26 27.07 -15.42
N LYS A 227 17.55 27.39 -15.53
CA LYS A 227 17.97 28.63 -16.19
C LYS A 227 17.47 28.50 -17.61
N VAL A 228 16.46 29.31 -17.96
CA VAL A 228 16.01 29.46 -19.33
C VAL A 228 17.18 30.11 -20.07
N ASN A 229 17.72 29.39 -21.06
CA ASN A 229 18.73 29.92 -21.98
C ASN A 229 18.10 30.95 -22.92
#